data_AF-A0A0H3D3T2-F1
#
_entry.id   AF-A0A0H3D3T2-F1
#
_cell.length_a   1.000
_cell.length_b   1.000
_cell.length_c   1.000
_cell.angle_alpha   90.00
_cell.angle_beta   90.00
_cell.angle_gamma   90.00
#
_symmetry.space_group_name_H-M   'P 1'
#
loop_
_entity.id
_entity.type
_entity.pdbx_description
1 polymer ?
#
loop_
_entity_poly.entity_id
_entity_poly.type
_entity_poly.pdbx_seq_one_letter_code
_entity_poly.pdbx_strand_id
1 'polypeptide(L)'
;MDLEQSEELVPRSVAELAADPAWTVTRTGTTGQWLTAERVVEHNGHRRLIGLTPIRPGTVALMLWSGGEVVEHVRGTEAEVCATAHRWAAEFLPAGPPPPRE
;
A
#
# COMPACT_ATOMS: atom_id res chain seq x y z
N MET A 1 -8.37 16.26 -24.71
CA MET A 1 -7.34 15.45 -24.03
C MET A 1 -7.48 15.83 -22.58
N ASP A 2 -8.49 15.23 -21.98
CA ASP A 2 -8.99 15.55 -20.67
C ASP A 2 -8.09 14.81 -19.70
N LEU A 3 -7.25 15.57 -18.99
CA LEU A 3 -6.62 15.12 -17.76
C LEU A 3 -7.74 15.04 -16.73
N GLU A 4 -8.55 13.98 -16.82
CA GLU A 4 -9.39 13.54 -15.72
C GLU A 4 -8.41 13.32 -14.57
N GLN A 5 -8.39 14.28 -13.66
CA GLN A 5 -7.81 14.13 -12.35
C GLN A 5 -8.45 12.87 -11.80
N SER A 6 -7.71 11.76 -11.79
CA SER A 6 -8.13 10.55 -11.12
C SER A 6 -8.52 10.98 -9.71
N GLU A 7 -9.82 11.05 -9.43
CA GLU A 7 -10.29 11.05 -8.04
C GLU A 7 -9.57 9.85 -7.45
N GLU A 8 -8.63 10.10 -6.55
CA GLU A 8 -7.74 9.07 -6.01
C GLU A 8 -8.63 8.16 -5.16
N LEU A 9 -9.24 7.18 -5.82
CA LEU A 9 -10.22 6.29 -5.23
C LEU A 9 -9.48 5.49 -4.17
N VAL A 10 -9.75 5.81 -2.90
CA VAL A 10 -9.15 5.12 -1.76
C VAL A 10 -9.49 3.63 -1.86
N PRO A 11 -8.49 2.75 -2.02
CA PRO A 11 -8.71 1.33 -2.25
C PRO A 11 -9.27 0.67 -1.00
N ARG A 12 -10.27 -0.18 -1.21
CA ARG A 12 -10.99 -0.94 -0.17
C ARG A 12 -10.72 -2.43 -0.24
N SER A 13 -9.91 -2.88 -1.20
CA SER A 13 -9.55 -4.28 -1.37
C SER A 13 -8.11 -4.45 -1.88
N VAL A 14 -7.54 -5.63 -1.66
CA VAL A 14 -6.23 -5.99 -2.23
C VAL A 14 -6.30 -6.09 -3.76
N ALA A 15 -7.48 -6.39 -4.33
CA ALA A 15 -7.68 -6.36 -5.77
C ALA A 15 -7.56 -4.93 -6.32
N GLU A 16 -8.07 -3.93 -5.61
CA GLU A 16 -7.93 -2.52 -5.97
C GLU A 16 -6.49 -2.04 -5.78
N LEU A 17 -5.79 -2.45 -4.71
CA LEU A 17 -4.36 -2.19 -4.56
C LEU A 17 -3.56 -2.79 -5.73
N ALA A 18 -3.89 -4.00 -6.15
CA ALA A 18 -3.22 -4.69 -7.26
C ALA A 18 -3.45 -4.03 -8.64
N ALA A 19 -4.37 -3.07 -8.76
CA ALA A 19 -4.51 -2.27 -9.97
C ALA A 19 -3.31 -1.32 -10.15
N ASP A 20 -2.62 -0.95 -9.07
CA ASP A 20 -1.34 -0.23 -9.11
C ASP A 20 -0.18 -1.24 -9.22
N PRO A 21 0.61 -1.20 -10.32
CA PRO A 21 1.70 -2.15 -10.55
C PRO A 21 2.86 -2.04 -9.55
N ALA A 22 2.90 -1.00 -8.70
CA ALA A 22 3.84 -0.91 -7.59
C ALA A 22 3.54 -1.92 -6.47
N TRP A 23 2.33 -2.50 -6.46
CA TRP A 23 1.95 -3.57 -5.54
C TRP A 23 2.27 -4.95 -6.12
N THR A 24 2.93 -5.77 -5.31
CA THR A 24 3.12 -7.20 -5.57
C THR A 24 2.16 -7.99 -4.71
N VAL A 25 1.23 -8.72 -5.32
CA VAL A 25 0.26 -9.57 -4.61
C VAL A 25 0.58 -11.04 -4.86
N THR A 26 0.89 -11.76 -3.78
CA THR A 26 1.09 -13.21 -3.83
C THR A 26 -0.24 -13.91 -3.58
N ARG A 27 -0.58 -14.91 -4.40
CA ARG A 27 -1.84 -15.67 -4.30
C ARG A 27 -1.61 -17.18 -4.21
N THR A 28 -2.51 -17.88 -3.54
CA THR A 28 -2.56 -19.35 -3.53
C THR A 28 -3.05 -19.85 -4.89
N GLY A 29 -2.35 -20.81 -5.49
CA GLY A 29 -2.70 -21.35 -6.81
C GLY A 29 -4.01 -22.15 -6.88
N THR A 30 -4.55 -22.61 -5.74
CA THR A 30 -5.73 -23.47 -5.69
C THR A 30 -7.05 -22.72 -5.48
N THR A 31 -7.05 -21.61 -4.73
CA THR A 31 -8.27 -20.84 -4.42
C THR A 31 -8.22 -19.40 -4.94
N GLY A 32 -7.07 -18.95 -5.47
CA GLY A 32 -6.87 -17.57 -5.92
C GLY A 32 -6.86 -16.53 -4.78
N GLN A 33 -6.95 -16.99 -3.52
CA GLN A 33 -6.86 -16.13 -2.34
C GLN A 33 -5.47 -15.53 -2.22
N TRP A 34 -5.39 -14.26 -1.83
CA TRP A 34 -4.11 -13.59 -1.63
C TRP A 34 -3.51 -13.97 -0.26
N LEU A 35 -2.18 -14.05 -0.20
CA LEU A 35 -1.38 -14.37 1.00
C LEU A 35 -0.68 -13.13 1.54
N THR A 36 -0.07 -12.37 0.63
CA THR A 36 0.58 -11.10 0.92
C THR A 36 0.25 -10.09 -0.18
N ALA A 37 0.19 -8.81 0.21
CA ALA A 37 0.23 -7.69 -0.70
C ALA A 37 1.30 -6.73 -0.21
N GLU A 38 2.29 -6.46 -1.05
CA GLU A 38 3.53 -5.78 -0.66
C GLU A 38 3.82 -4.62 -1.60
N ARG A 39 4.27 -3.50 -1.04
CA ARG A 39 4.75 -2.35 -1.81
C ARG A 39 6.01 -1.81 -1.18
N VAL A 40 7.03 -1.59 -2.01
CA VAL A 40 8.25 -0.89 -1.62
C VAL A 40 8.05 0.61 -1.84
N VAL A 41 8.42 1.41 -0.86
CA VAL A 41 8.41 2.87 -0.94
C VAL A 41 9.75 3.42 -0.47
N GLU A 42 10.18 4.54 -1.07
CA GLU A 42 11.42 5.23 -0.70
C GLU A 42 11.08 6.58 -0.11
N HIS A 43 11.60 6.88 1.07
CA HIS A 43 11.40 8.17 1.72
C HIS A 43 12.67 8.62 2.43
N ASN A 44 13.13 9.85 2.14
CA ASN A 44 14.39 10.40 2.65
C ASN A 44 15.61 9.47 2.43
N GLY A 45 15.66 8.77 1.29
CA GLY A 45 16.73 7.80 0.99
C GLY A 45 16.62 6.47 1.75
N HIS A 46 15.57 6.28 2.55
CA HIS A 46 15.31 5.03 3.25
C HIS A 46 14.24 4.22 2.54
N ARG A 47 14.59 2.98 2.16
CA ARG A 47 13.65 2.00 1.64
C ARG A 47 12.79 1.45 2.78
N ARG A 48 11.48 1.51 2.62
CA ARG A 48 10.48 0.90 3.50
C ARG A 48 9.64 -0.11 2.73
N LEU A 49 9.14 -1.10 3.44
CA LEU A 49 8.19 -2.08 2.91
C LEU A 49 6.85 -1.87 3.60
N ILE A 50 5.78 -1.75 2.83
CA ILE A 50 4.40 -1.84 3.30
C ILE A 50 3.91 -3.23 2.93
N GLY A 51 3.29 -3.93 3.88
CA GLY A 51 2.86 -5.32 3.65
C GLY A 51 1.59 -5.64 4.41
N LEU A 52 0.69 -6.32 3.71
CA LEU A 52 -0.58 -6.80 4.21
C LEU A 52 -0.54 -8.32 4.24
N THR A 53 -1.18 -8.93 5.24
CA THR A 53 -1.41 -10.39 5.27
C THR A 53 -2.72 -10.72 5.99
N PRO A 54 -3.56 -11.64 5.47
CA PRO A 54 -4.75 -12.10 6.19
C PRO A 54 -4.29 -12.92 7.41
N ILE A 55 -4.80 -12.60 8.60
CA ILE A 55 -4.43 -13.32 9.82
C ILE A 55 -5.54 -14.25 10.34
N ARG A 56 -6.79 -13.96 9.97
CA ARG A 56 -7.98 -14.78 10.22
C ARG A 56 -9.13 -14.27 9.32
N PRO A 57 -10.24 -15.00 9.16
CA PRO A 57 -11.36 -14.55 8.34
C PRO A 57 -11.81 -13.12 8.72
N GLY A 58 -11.84 -12.23 7.74
CA GLY A 58 -12.25 -10.83 7.91
C GLY A 58 -11.25 -9.92 8.65
N THR A 59 -10.06 -10.38 9.01
CA THR A 59 -9.01 -9.54 9.63
C THR A 59 -7.70 -9.64 8.87
N VAL A 60 -7.15 -8.47 8.56
CA VAL A 60 -5.87 -8.30 7.89
C VAL A 60 -4.93 -7.55 8.81
N ALA A 61 -3.66 -7.98 8.86
CA ALA A 61 -2.58 -7.21 9.45
C ALA A 61 -1.90 -6.38 8.36
N LEU A 62 -1.59 -5.13 8.70
CA LEU A 62 -0.78 -4.20 7.94
C LEU A 62 0.47 -3.88 8.75
N MET A 63 1.62 -3.93 8.10
CA MET A 63 2.92 -3.72 8.73
C MET A 63 3.75 -2.77 7.86
N LEU A 64 4.50 -1.90 8.51
CA LEU A 64 5.53 -1.08 7.90
C LEU A 64 6.88 -1.57 8.40
N TRP A 65 7.77 -1.95 7.49
CA TRP A 65 9.14 -2.32 7.82
C TRP A 65 10.13 -1.24 7.39
N SER A 66 11.14 -1.01 8.21
CA SER A 66 12.31 -0.20 7.90
C SER A 66 13.57 -0.91 8.40
N GLY A 67 14.54 -1.13 7.52
CA GLY A 67 15.79 -1.80 7.89
C GLY A 67 15.64 -3.24 8.39
N GLY A 68 14.54 -3.92 8.03
CA GLY A 68 14.25 -5.30 8.48
C GLY A 68 13.37 -5.37 9.74
N GLU A 69 13.13 -4.26 10.42
CA GLU A 69 12.32 -4.19 11.63
C GLU A 69 10.91 -3.67 11.34
N VAL A 70 9.90 -4.19 12.05
CA VAL A 70 8.53 -3.64 12.01
C VAL A 70 8.52 -2.35 12.84
N VAL A 71 8.24 -1.23 12.19
CA VAL A 71 8.19 0.09 12.83
C VAL A 71 6.76 0.57 13.10
N GLU A 72 5.77 0.01 12.40
CA GLU A 72 4.35 0.30 12.61
C GLU A 72 3.53 -0.95 12.27
N HIS A 73 2.43 -1.19 13.00
CA HIS A 73 1.57 -2.35 12.79
C HIS A 73 0.12 -2.06 13.16
N VAL A 74 -0.77 -2.30 12.19
CA VAL A 74 -2.21 -2.07 12.30
C VAL A 74 -2.96 -3.36 11.98
N ARG A 75 -4.11 -3.57 12.62
CA ARG A 75 -5.03 -4.67 12.29
C ARG A 75 -6.41 -4.09 12.05
N GLY A 76 -7.09 -4.60 11.03
CA GLY A 76 -8.43 -4.16 10.68
C GLY A 76 -9.09 -5.07 9.67
N THR A 77 -10.24 -4.64 9.17
CA THR A 77 -10.86 -5.20 7.98
C THR A 77 -9.99 -4.93 6.75
N GLU A 78 -10.16 -5.70 5.68
CA GLU A 78 -9.44 -5.50 4.41
C GLU A 78 -9.56 -4.05 3.92
N ALA A 79 -10.77 -3.47 3.98
CA ALA A 79 -11.01 -2.11 3.54
C ALA A 79 -10.25 -1.06 4.36
N GLU A 80 -10.26 -1.17 5.68
CA GLU A 80 -9.56 -0.22 6.56
C GLU A 80 -8.05 -0.26 6.36
N VAL A 81 -7.48 -1.46 6.24
CA VAL A 81 -6.04 -1.59 6.05
C VAL A 81 -5.59 -1.23 4.63
N CYS A 82 -6.39 -1.49 3.59
CA CYS A 82 -6.05 -1.07 2.23
C CYS A 82 -6.06 0.46 2.11
N ALA A 83 -7.07 1.11 2.70
CA ALA A 83 -7.12 2.56 2.77
C ALA A 83 -5.93 3.13 3.54
N THR A 84 -5.53 2.50 4.65
CA THR A 84 -4.38 2.93 5.45
C THR A 84 -3.06 2.73 4.70
N ALA A 85 -2.89 1.59 4.04
CA ALA A 85 -1.71 1.27 3.26
C ALA A 85 -1.52 2.22 2.07
N HIS A 86 -2.62 2.60 1.41
CA HIS A 86 -2.62 3.60 0.35
C HIS A 86 -2.19 4.98 0.86
N ARG A 87 -2.71 5.43 2.02
CA ARG A 87 -2.27 6.67 2.66
C ARG A 87 -0.78 6.65 3.00
N TRP A 88 -0.28 5.57 3.61
CA TRP A 88 1.15 5.42 3.87
C TRP A 88 1.96 5.53 2.58
N ALA A 89 1.54 4.83 1.52
CA ALA A 89 2.24 4.90 0.25
C ALA A 89 2.29 6.33 -0.30
N ALA A 90 1.20 7.09 -0.21
CA ALA A 90 1.12 8.50 -0.62
C ALA A 90 2.00 9.42 0.24
N GLU A 91 2.04 9.22 1.56
CA GLU A 91 2.91 9.98 2.48
C GLU A 91 4.40 9.80 2.18
N PHE A 92 4.78 8.63 1.66
CA PHE A 92 6.17 8.34 1.30
C PHE A 92 6.56 8.77 -0.11
N LEU A 93 5.61 9.06 -0.99
CA LEU A 93 5.93 9.63 -2.31
C LEU A 93 6.60 10.99 -2.13
N PRO A 94 7.60 11.34 -2.94
CA PRO A 94 8.17 12.67 -2.91
C PRO A 94 7.04 13.67 -3.17
N ALA A 95 6.86 14.65 -2.26
CA ALA A 95 6.16 15.87 -2.63
C ALA A 95 6.83 16.36 -3.92
N GLY A 96 6.05 16.60 -4.97
CA GLY A 96 6.58 16.99 -6.27
C GLY A 96 7.58 18.16 -6.16
N PRO A 97 8.40 18.40 -7.20
CA PRO A 97 9.40 19.45 -7.15
C PRO A 97 8.75 20.76 -6.66
N PRO A 98 9.41 21.51 -5.74
CA PRO A 98 8.87 22.79 -5.29
C PRO A 98 8.60 23.67 -6.52
N PRO A 99 7.50 24.46 -6.53
CA PRO A 99 7.23 25.36 -7.64
C PRO A 99 8.45 26.27 -7.86
N PRO A 100 8.80 26.58 -9.13
CA PRO A 100 9.92 27.48 -9.41
C PRO A 100 9.69 28.80 -8.68
N ARG A 101 10.72 29.26 -7.95
CA ARG A 101 10.72 30.61 -7.37
C ARG A 101 10.99 31.58 -8.52
N GLU A 102 10.02 32.44 -8.82
CA GLU A 102 10.20 33.63 -9.68
C GLU A 102 11.09 34.67 -9.01
#